data_AF-A0AA51AXR0-F1
#
_entry.id   AF-A0AA51AXR0-F1
#
_cell.length_a   1.000
_cell.length_b   1.000
_cell.length_c   1.000
_cell.angle_alpha   90.00
_cell.angle_beta   90.00
_cell.angle_gamma   90.00
#
_symmetry.space_group_name_H-M   'P 1'
#
loop_
_entity.id
_entity.type
_entity.pdbx_description
1 polymer ?
#
loop_
_entity_poly.entity_id
_entity_poly.type
_entity_poly.pdbx_seq_one_letter_code
_entity_poly.pdbx_strand_id
1 'polypeptide(L)'
;ARDSEAVVSLSAALEMKKVGKTDKALKLFQHAFALSPKHPDILNHYGEFLEDTKKDVVKADQLYTQALTNYPEHRGALMNRQRTASIVENLDREMLRKIDEKRDALSSIPESNAALRRAKKEAYFQHIYHTVGIEGNTMTLQQTRSILETRVAVSGKSIDEHNEILGLDAAMKYINSTLLYRLRDITIGDILEIHKRVLGHVDPVEGGHFRRTQVYVGGHIPPGPSDIQRLMTQFLEWLNSEDAIDL
;
A
#
# COMPACT_ATOMS: atom_id res chain seq x y z
N ALA A 1 23.07 19.25 -14.30
CA ALA A 1 22.81 20.31 -13.30
C ALA A 1 22.30 19.72 -11.99
N ARG A 2 21.12 19.07 -11.97
CA ARG A 2 20.54 18.49 -10.75
C ARG A 2 21.40 17.40 -10.09
N ASP A 3 21.98 16.48 -10.87
CA ASP A 3 22.87 15.45 -10.28
C ASP A 3 24.16 16.05 -9.70
N SER A 4 24.71 17.09 -10.32
CA SER A 4 25.88 17.81 -9.78
C SER A 4 25.55 18.47 -8.44
N GLU A 5 24.36 19.05 -8.31
CA GLU A 5 23.88 19.65 -7.06
C GLU A 5 23.59 18.59 -5.98
N ALA A 6 23.06 17.43 -6.39
CA ALA A 6 22.83 16.30 -5.50
C ALA A 6 24.14 15.75 -4.90
N VAL A 7 25.20 15.64 -5.72
CA VAL A 7 26.53 15.20 -5.28
C VAL A 7 27.19 16.23 -4.34
N VAL A 8 27.00 17.53 -4.61
CA VAL A 8 27.46 18.60 -3.69
C VAL A 8 26.72 18.51 -2.36
N SER A 9 25.41 18.30 -2.38
CA SER A 9 24.57 18.14 -1.19
C SER A 9 24.96 16.90 -0.37
N LEU A 10 25.23 15.78 -1.05
CA LEU A 10 25.78 14.57 -0.43
C LEU A 10 27.12 14.84 0.26
N SER A 11 28.04 15.51 -0.44
CA SER A 11 29.35 15.85 0.12
C SER A 11 29.21 16.69 1.39
N ALA A 12 28.32 17.69 1.37
CA ALA A 12 28.01 18.50 2.56
C ALA A 12 27.37 17.67 3.68
N ALA A 13 26.51 16.71 3.35
CA ALA A 13 25.88 15.82 4.33
C ALA A 13 26.93 14.96 5.06
N LEU A 14 27.88 14.40 4.33
CA LEU A 14 28.97 13.60 4.87
C LEU A 14 29.88 14.42 5.81
N GLU A 15 30.19 15.67 5.45
CA GLU A 15 30.96 16.56 6.33
C GLU A 15 30.18 16.91 7.60
N MET A 16 28.88 17.21 7.51
CA MET A 16 28.06 17.45 8.71
C MET A 16 27.96 16.20 9.59
N LYS A 17 27.93 14.99 9.00
CA LYS A 17 27.98 13.71 9.72
C LYS A 17 29.30 13.59 10.50
N LYS A 18 30.44 13.83 9.87
CA LYS A 18 31.77 13.78 10.51
C LYS A 18 31.91 14.76 11.67
N VAL A 19 31.35 15.96 11.53
CA VAL A 19 31.35 17.00 12.58
C VAL A 19 30.33 16.70 13.70
N GLY A 20 29.52 15.64 13.57
CA GLY A 20 28.52 15.24 14.57
C GLY A 20 27.22 16.06 14.52
N LYS A 21 27.01 16.89 13.49
CA LYS A 21 25.78 17.69 13.31
C LYS A 21 24.70 16.87 12.61
N THR A 22 24.18 15.86 13.31
CA THR A 22 23.25 14.84 12.80
C THR A 22 21.99 15.43 12.14
N ASP A 23 21.34 16.41 12.75
CA ASP A 23 20.11 17.00 12.19
C ASP A 23 20.36 17.77 10.88
N LYS A 24 21.53 18.43 10.76
CA LYS A 24 21.92 19.11 9.52
C LYS A 24 22.28 18.10 8.43
N ALA A 25 23.02 17.05 8.80
CA ALA A 25 23.34 15.96 7.90
C ALA A 25 22.07 15.29 7.35
N LEU A 26 21.09 15.02 8.20
CA LEU A 26 19.81 14.42 7.79
C LEU A 26 19.08 15.27 6.74
N LYS A 27 18.97 16.59 6.97
CA LYS A 27 18.33 17.50 6.01
C LYS A 27 19.06 17.52 4.66
N LEU A 28 20.40 17.47 4.69
CA LEU A 28 21.22 17.45 3.46
C LEU A 28 21.10 16.11 2.72
N PHE A 29 21.05 14.97 3.43
CA PHE A 29 20.77 13.67 2.81
C PHE A 29 19.38 13.63 2.17
N GLN A 30 18.35 14.13 2.87
CA GLN A 30 16.99 14.23 2.33
C GLN A 30 16.93 15.11 1.09
N HIS A 31 17.66 16.23 1.10
CA HIS A 31 17.75 17.13 -0.04
C HIS A 31 18.46 16.47 -1.24
N ALA A 32 19.61 15.83 -1.01
CA ALA A 32 20.35 15.09 -2.04
C ALA A 32 19.48 13.98 -2.66
N PHE A 33 18.75 13.23 -1.83
CA PHE A 33 17.79 12.22 -2.29
C PHE A 33 16.63 12.81 -3.09
N ALA A 34 16.07 13.95 -2.67
CA ALA A 34 15.01 14.62 -3.43
C ALA A 34 15.48 15.12 -4.80
N LEU A 35 16.74 15.53 -4.93
CA LEU A 35 17.34 15.96 -6.19
C LEU A 35 17.64 14.79 -7.14
N SER A 36 18.13 13.66 -6.60
CA SER A 36 18.47 12.47 -7.39
C SER A 36 18.12 11.16 -6.64
N PRO A 37 16.84 10.75 -6.66
CA PRO A 37 16.33 9.64 -5.82
C PRO A 37 16.80 8.25 -6.25
N LYS A 38 17.41 8.13 -7.43
CA LYS A 38 17.93 6.87 -7.98
C LYS A 38 19.45 6.78 -7.94
N HIS A 39 20.14 7.80 -7.42
CA HIS A 39 21.59 7.84 -7.40
C HIS A 39 22.15 6.84 -6.36
N PRO A 40 22.96 5.86 -6.76
CA PRO A 40 23.32 4.75 -5.88
C PRO A 40 24.20 5.18 -4.69
N ASP A 41 25.15 6.11 -4.88
CA ASP A 41 25.97 6.61 -3.75
C ASP A 41 25.16 7.40 -2.71
N ILE A 42 24.18 8.21 -3.14
CA ILE A 42 23.31 8.97 -2.25
C ILE A 42 22.48 8.01 -1.41
N LEU A 43 21.87 7.01 -2.06
CA LEU A 43 21.09 5.97 -1.40
C LEU A 43 21.94 5.19 -0.39
N ASN A 44 23.14 4.74 -0.79
CA ASN A 44 24.03 3.99 0.09
C ASN A 44 24.47 4.81 1.31
N HIS A 45 25.01 6.01 1.11
CA HIS A 45 25.47 6.83 2.24
C HIS A 45 24.34 7.33 3.14
N TYR A 46 23.16 7.55 2.57
CA TYR A 46 22.00 7.87 3.37
C TYR A 46 21.55 6.67 4.22
N GLY A 47 21.57 5.46 3.67
CA GLY A 47 21.34 4.22 4.43
C GLY A 47 22.31 4.08 5.60
N GLU A 48 23.61 4.24 5.34
CA GLU A 48 24.66 4.15 6.37
C GLU A 48 24.43 5.17 7.50
N PHE A 49 24.04 6.40 7.13
CA PHE A 49 23.70 7.43 8.10
C PHE A 49 22.51 7.05 8.99
N LEU A 50 21.46 6.43 8.43
CA LEU A 50 20.28 6.00 9.18
C LEU A 50 20.60 4.84 10.15
N GLU A 51 21.44 3.90 9.74
CA GLU A 51 21.93 2.84 10.63
C GLU A 51 22.70 3.43 11.80
N ASP A 52 23.70 4.26 11.52
CA ASP A 52 24.62 4.79 12.53
C ASP A 52 23.91 5.70 13.55
N THR A 53 23.00 6.55 13.09
CA THR A 53 22.46 7.66 13.92
C THR A 53 21.05 7.42 14.41
N LYS A 54 20.21 6.72 13.65
CA LYS A 54 18.80 6.49 13.97
C LYS A 54 18.50 5.04 14.35
N LYS A 55 19.45 4.11 14.12
CA LYS A 55 19.25 2.66 14.27
C LYS A 55 18.05 2.16 13.46
N ASP A 56 17.75 2.83 12.36
CA ASP A 56 16.64 2.50 11.47
C ASP A 56 17.16 1.57 10.36
N VAL A 57 17.39 0.31 10.74
CA VAL A 57 17.97 -0.71 9.85
C VAL A 57 17.02 -1.06 8.71
N VAL A 58 15.70 -1.03 8.95
CA VAL A 58 14.68 -1.32 7.93
C VAL A 58 14.75 -0.29 6.81
N LYS A 59 14.75 1.01 7.14
CA LYS A 59 14.84 2.06 6.15
C LYS A 59 16.19 2.08 5.43
N ALA A 60 17.27 1.75 6.13
CA ALA A 60 18.59 1.62 5.51
C ALA A 60 18.63 0.48 4.48
N ASP A 61 18.11 -0.70 4.82
CA ASP A 61 18.02 -1.85 3.90
C ASP A 61 17.20 -1.53 2.66
N GLN A 62 16.09 -0.80 2.83
CA GLN A 62 15.29 -0.30 1.71
C GLN A 62 16.12 0.60 0.77
N LEU A 63 16.93 1.52 1.31
CA LEU A 63 17.80 2.37 0.50
C LEU A 63 18.89 1.58 -0.22
N TYR A 64 19.49 0.57 0.42
CA TYR A 64 20.45 -0.32 -0.25
C TYR A 64 19.80 -1.13 -1.36
N THR A 65 18.60 -1.66 -1.12
CA THR A 65 17.83 -2.38 -2.12
C THR A 65 17.48 -1.48 -3.32
N GLN A 66 17.08 -0.23 -3.05
CA GLN A 66 16.88 0.77 -4.11
C GLN A 66 18.17 1.08 -4.87
N ALA A 67 19.31 1.20 -4.19
CA ALA A 67 20.59 1.43 -4.84
C ALA A 67 20.95 0.29 -5.80
N LEU A 68 20.77 -0.96 -5.37
CA LEU A 68 21.06 -2.15 -6.18
C LEU A 68 20.06 -2.39 -7.30
N THR A 69 18.80 -1.96 -7.14
CA THR A 69 17.81 -2.01 -8.23
C THR A 69 18.21 -1.09 -9.38
N ASN A 70 18.84 0.06 -9.08
CA ASN A 70 19.30 1.01 -10.09
C ASN A 70 20.73 0.69 -10.60
N TYR A 71 21.61 0.21 -9.72
CA TYR A 71 22.99 -0.17 -10.04
C TYR A 71 23.39 -1.47 -9.30
N PRO A 72 23.15 -2.64 -9.91
CA PRO A 72 23.34 -3.95 -9.27
C PRO A 72 24.76 -4.25 -8.79
N GLU A 73 25.78 -3.65 -9.41
CA GLU A 73 27.19 -3.88 -9.09
C GLU A 73 27.74 -2.93 -8.00
N HIS A 74 26.87 -2.17 -7.32
CA HIS A 74 27.29 -1.23 -6.29
C HIS A 74 27.90 -1.94 -5.07
N ARG A 75 29.23 -1.99 -4.96
CA ARG A 75 29.96 -2.74 -3.92
C ARG A 75 29.54 -2.37 -2.48
N GLY A 76 29.40 -1.09 -2.16
CA GLY A 76 29.01 -0.62 -0.82
C GLY A 76 27.62 -1.14 -0.42
N ALA A 77 26.61 -0.80 -1.22
CA ALA A 77 25.24 -1.29 -1.06
C ALA A 77 25.12 -2.83 -1.03
N LEU A 78 25.92 -3.58 -1.81
CA LEU A 78 25.95 -5.04 -1.73
C LEU A 78 26.38 -5.53 -0.33
N MET A 79 27.52 -5.02 0.17
CA MET A 79 28.04 -5.39 1.48
C MET A 79 27.09 -4.98 2.62
N ASN A 80 26.55 -3.76 2.54
CA ASN A 80 25.61 -3.24 3.52
C ASN A 80 24.32 -4.06 3.53
N ARG A 81 23.72 -4.34 2.36
CA ARG A 81 22.52 -5.17 2.23
C ARG A 81 22.75 -6.60 2.72
N GLN A 82 23.89 -7.21 2.43
CA GLN A 82 24.21 -8.55 2.94
C GLN A 82 24.18 -8.62 4.47
N ARG A 83 24.62 -7.55 5.13
CA ARG A 83 24.59 -7.43 6.59
C ARG A 83 23.18 -7.12 7.12
N THR A 84 22.43 -6.24 6.46
CA THR A 84 21.12 -5.79 6.96
C THR A 84 19.99 -6.75 6.64
N ALA A 85 20.08 -7.53 5.55
CA ALA A 85 19.02 -8.42 5.09
C ALA A 85 18.53 -9.39 6.18
N SER A 86 19.44 -10.12 6.84
CA SER A 86 19.07 -11.06 7.90
C SER A 86 18.50 -10.35 9.14
N ILE A 87 18.90 -9.10 9.40
CA ILE A 87 18.37 -8.33 10.53
C ILE A 87 16.93 -7.92 10.21
N VAL A 88 16.69 -7.36 9.02
CA VAL A 88 15.37 -6.94 8.57
C VAL A 88 14.42 -8.13 8.47
N GLU A 89 14.86 -9.26 7.91
CA GLU A 89 14.04 -10.48 7.85
C GLU A 89 13.58 -10.93 9.24
N ASN A 90 14.48 -10.91 10.23
CA ASN A 90 14.13 -11.26 11.61
C ASN A 90 13.18 -10.22 12.25
N LEU A 91 13.36 -8.93 11.97
CA LEU A 91 12.47 -7.87 12.45
C LEU A 91 11.07 -8.01 11.85
N ASP A 92 10.97 -8.29 10.55
CA ASP A 92 9.71 -8.50 9.84
C ASP A 92 9.00 -9.74 10.36
N ARG A 93 9.72 -10.85 10.56
CA ARG A 93 9.19 -12.09 11.16
C ARG A 93 8.63 -11.84 12.56
N GLU A 94 9.34 -11.08 13.39
CA GLU A 94 8.88 -10.73 14.74
C GLU A 94 7.66 -9.78 14.71
N MET A 95 7.60 -8.86 13.74
CA MET A 95 6.44 -8.00 13.53
C MET A 95 5.21 -8.82 13.13
N LEU A 96 5.35 -9.73 12.16
CA LEU A 96 4.26 -10.61 11.71
C LEU A 96 3.77 -11.49 12.86
N ARG A 97 4.68 -12.08 13.65
CA ARG A 97 4.34 -12.85 14.85
C ARG A 97 3.46 -12.06 15.83
N LYS A 98 3.79 -10.78 16.08
CA LYS A 98 2.97 -9.90 16.93
C LYS A 98 1.61 -9.57 16.33
N ILE A 99 1.51 -9.50 15.00
CA ILE A 99 0.23 -9.30 14.31
C ILE A 99 -0.64 -10.55 14.48
N ASP A 100 -0.07 -11.74 14.32
CA ASP A 100 -0.76 -13.02 14.51
C ASP A 100 -1.27 -13.19 15.95
N GLU A 101 -0.44 -12.88 16.96
CA GLU A 101 -0.87 -12.91 18.36
C GLU A 101 -2.08 -12.00 18.62
N LYS A 102 -2.10 -10.81 18.02
CA LYS A 102 -3.22 -9.86 18.15
C LYS A 102 -4.46 -10.31 17.39
N ARG A 103 -4.27 -10.87 16.20
CA ARG A 103 -5.34 -11.46 15.38
C ARG A 103 -6.00 -12.61 16.13
N ASP A 104 -5.21 -13.51 16.70
CA ASP A 104 -5.71 -14.69 17.42
C ASP A 104 -6.42 -14.28 18.72
N ALA A 105 -5.88 -13.29 19.43
CA ALA A 105 -6.54 -12.69 20.58
C ALA A 105 -7.91 -12.08 20.20
N LEU A 106 -8.00 -11.36 19.07
CA LEU A 106 -9.26 -10.82 18.57
C LEU A 106 -10.25 -11.93 18.19
N SER A 107 -9.78 -12.96 17.48
CA SER A 107 -10.59 -14.12 17.07
C SER A 107 -11.11 -14.94 18.24
N SER A 108 -10.43 -14.91 19.39
CA SER A 108 -10.89 -15.59 20.61
C SER A 108 -12.12 -14.92 21.25
N ILE A 109 -12.43 -13.67 20.90
CA ILE A 109 -13.58 -12.95 21.46
C ILE A 109 -14.88 -13.51 20.87
N PRO A 110 -15.86 -13.93 21.69
CA PRO A 110 -17.12 -14.49 21.18
C PRO A 110 -17.90 -13.49 20.31
N GLU A 111 -18.45 -13.96 19.19
CA GLU A 111 -19.28 -13.15 18.28
C GLU A 111 -20.55 -12.56 18.96
N SER A 112 -21.01 -13.18 20.04
CA SER A 112 -22.13 -12.68 20.84
C SER A 112 -21.78 -11.40 21.64
N ASN A 113 -20.49 -11.10 21.81
CA ASN A 113 -20.01 -9.94 22.55
C ASN A 113 -20.56 -8.64 21.92
N ALA A 114 -21.30 -7.87 22.71
CA ALA A 114 -21.94 -6.63 22.25
C ALA A 114 -20.93 -5.55 21.86
N ALA A 115 -19.78 -5.48 22.54
CA ALA A 115 -18.71 -4.54 22.21
C ALA A 115 -18.05 -4.90 20.88
N LEU A 116 -17.78 -6.20 20.63
CA LEU A 116 -17.24 -6.66 19.35
C LEU A 116 -18.20 -6.35 18.20
N ARG A 117 -19.51 -6.63 18.35
CA ARG A 117 -20.52 -6.30 17.33
C ARG A 117 -20.57 -4.82 17.02
N ARG A 118 -20.49 -3.96 18.05
CA ARG A 118 -20.42 -2.50 17.88
C ARG A 118 -19.14 -2.07 17.17
N ALA A 119 -17.99 -2.63 17.55
CA ALA A 119 -16.71 -2.33 16.93
C ALA A 119 -16.67 -2.75 15.45
N LYS A 120 -17.18 -3.94 15.10
CA LYS A 120 -17.31 -4.40 13.71
C LYS A 120 -18.18 -3.46 12.87
N LYS A 121 -19.32 -3.02 13.41
CA LYS A 121 -20.20 -2.05 12.73
C LYS A 121 -19.49 -0.71 12.51
N GLU A 122 -18.76 -0.21 13.50
CA GLU A 122 -18.01 1.04 13.38
C GLU A 122 -16.87 0.91 12.35
N ALA A 123 -16.08 -0.16 12.43
CA ALA A 123 -15.00 -0.45 11.50
C ALA A 123 -15.50 -0.55 10.04
N TYR A 124 -16.70 -1.10 9.83
CA TYR A 124 -17.33 -1.15 8.51
C TYR A 124 -17.54 0.25 7.91
N PHE A 125 -18.10 1.19 8.68
CA PHE A 125 -18.29 2.56 8.23
C PHE A 125 -16.97 3.29 8.00
N GLN A 126 -16.00 3.10 8.89
CA GLN A 126 -14.68 3.68 8.76
C GLN A 126 -13.95 3.17 7.53
N HIS A 127 -14.03 1.86 7.23
CA HIS A 127 -13.43 1.28 6.05
C HIS A 127 -13.97 1.93 4.77
N ILE A 128 -15.30 2.04 4.66
CA ILE A 128 -15.94 2.68 3.50
C ILE A 128 -15.51 4.14 3.37
N TYR A 129 -15.62 4.92 4.45
CA TYR A 129 -15.21 6.32 4.48
C TYR A 129 -13.75 6.52 4.06
N HIS A 130 -12.83 5.73 4.61
CA HIS A 130 -11.40 5.89 4.33
C HIS A 130 -11.04 5.52 2.90
N THR A 131 -11.59 4.42 2.37
CA THR A 131 -11.20 3.98 1.02
C THR A 131 -11.76 4.88 -0.07
N VAL A 132 -13.01 5.39 0.04
CA VAL A 132 -13.52 6.40 -0.91
C VAL A 132 -12.84 7.76 -0.71
N GLY A 133 -12.47 8.09 0.53
CA GLY A 133 -11.75 9.32 0.84
C GLY A 133 -10.34 9.38 0.22
N ILE A 134 -9.66 8.23 0.09
CA ILE A 134 -8.37 8.14 -0.62
C ILE A 134 -8.53 8.50 -2.10
N GLU A 135 -9.64 8.11 -2.73
CA GLU A 135 -9.98 8.43 -4.13
C GLU A 135 -10.49 9.88 -4.31
N GLY A 136 -10.63 10.64 -3.21
CA GLY A 136 -10.99 12.06 -3.25
C GLY A 136 -12.45 12.37 -2.89
N ASN A 137 -13.23 11.38 -2.46
CA ASN A 137 -14.59 11.61 -1.97
C ASN A 137 -14.57 12.53 -0.73
N THR A 138 -15.43 13.56 -0.74
CA THR A 138 -15.41 14.65 0.24
C THR A 138 -16.44 14.48 1.36
N MET A 139 -17.14 13.36 1.41
CA MET A 139 -18.13 13.09 2.45
C MET A 139 -17.46 12.87 3.81
N THR A 140 -18.08 13.37 4.88
CA THR A 140 -17.62 13.07 6.24
C THR A 140 -18.00 11.66 6.65
N LEU A 141 -17.36 11.13 7.70
CA LEU A 141 -17.73 9.84 8.29
C LEU A 141 -19.20 9.82 8.74
N GLN A 142 -19.72 10.92 9.27
CA GLN A 142 -21.12 11.02 9.70
C GLN A 142 -22.09 10.98 8.51
N GLN A 143 -21.75 11.66 7.41
CA GLN A 143 -22.54 11.63 6.16
C GLN A 143 -22.53 10.23 5.56
N THR A 144 -21.35 9.61 5.45
CA THR A 144 -21.18 8.23 4.98
C THR A 144 -22.03 7.25 5.80
N ARG A 145 -21.98 7.36 7.13
CA ARG A 145 -22.82 6.55 8.03
C ARG A 145 -24.30 6.76 7.76
N SER A 146 -24.75 8.01 7.68
CA SER A 146 -26.16 8.34 7.42
C SER A 146 -26.65 7.71 6.12
N ILE A 147 -25.86 7.76 5.05
CA ILE A 147 -26.20 7.15 3.76
C ILE A 147 -26.35 5.63 3.89
N LEU A 148 -25.40 4.97 4.57
CA LEU A 148 -25.41 3.52 4.71
C LEU A 148 -26.53 2.99 5.60
N GLU A 149 -26.92 3.76 6.62
CA GLU A 149 -27.99 3.39 7.55
C GLU A 149 -29.39 3.74 7.04
N THR A 150 -29.56 4.92 6.46
CA THR A 150 -30.90 5.46 6.11
C THR A 150 -31.21 5.42 4.62
N ARG A 151 -30.19 5.29 3.76
CA ARG A 151 -30.28 5.45 2.30
C ARG A 151 -30.80 6.84 1.87
N VAL A 152 -30.72 7.83 2.75
CA VAL A 152 -31.12 9.21 2.44
C VAL A 152 -29.92 9.96 1.87
N ALA A 153 -30.17 10.70 0.78
CA ALA A 153 -29.16 11.55 0.16
C ALA A 153 -28.80 12.76 1.04
N VAL A 154 -27.54 13.14 1.01
CA VAL A 154 -26.98 14.30 1.68
C VAL A 154 -27.02 15.49 0.72
N SER A 155 -27.74 16.53 1.12
CA SER A 155 -27.85 17.76 0.33
C SER A 155 -26.49 18.44 0.12
N GLY A 156 -26.26 18.95 -1.09
CA GLY A 156 -25.03 19.68 -1.44
C GLY A 156 -23.82 18.81 -1.74
N LYS A 157 -23.98 17.49 -1.88
CA LYS A 157 -22.93 16.54 -2.28
C LYS A 157 -23.22 15.93 -3.65
N SER A 158 -22.19 15.49 -4.36
CA SER A 158 -22.35 14.88 -5.69
C SER A 158 -23.09 13.55 -5.57
N ILE A 159 -23.92 13.23 -6.58
CA ILE A 159 -24.57 11.91 -6.67
C ILE A 159 -23.50 10.81 -6.83
N ASP A 160 -22.43 11.09 -7.57
CA ASP A 160 -21.34 10.12 -7.77
C ASP A 160 -20.68 9.76 -6.44
N GLU A 161 -20.45 10.73 -5.55
CA GLU A 161 -19.90 10.48 -4.21
C GLU A 161 -20.82 9.58 -3.37
N HIS A 162 -22.15 9.68 -3.54
CA HIS A 162 -23.08 8.77 -2.88
C HIS A 162 -22.98 7.37 -3.49
N ASN A 163 -22.92 7.30 -4.82
CA ASN A 163 -22.88 6.06 -5.57
C ASN A 163 -21.59 5.27 -5.29
N GLU A 164 -20.45 5.92 -5.10
CA GLU A 164 -19.20 5.29 -4.65
C GLU A 164 -19.37 4.60 -3.29
N ILE A 165 -19.94 5.30 -2.31
CA ILE A 165 -20.21 4.77 -0.96
C ILE A 165 -21.15 3.56 -1.04
N LEU A 166 -22.22 3.67 -1.82
CA LEU A 166 -23.21 2.61 -2.00
C LEU A 166 -22.63 1.41 -2.77
N GLY A 167 -21.80 1.65 -3.77
CA GLY A 167 -21.13 0.63 -4.56
C GLY A 167 -20.16 -0.19 -3.73
N LEU A 168 -19.36 0.48 -2.90
CA LEU A 168 -18.47 -0.20 -1.99
C LEU A 168 -19.21 -0.98 -0.88
N ASP A 169 -20.30 -0.44 -0.33
CA ASP A 169 -21.18 -1.18 0.59
C ASP A 169 -21.72 -2.45 -0.06
N ALA A 170 -22.15 -2.38 -1.32
CA ALA A 170 -22.61 -3.54 -2.06
C ALA A 170 -21.49 -4.57 -2.28
N ALA A 171 -20.28 -4.11 -2.62
CA ALA A 171 -19.12 -4.97 -2.83
C ALA A 171 -18.70 -5.70 -1.54
N MET A 172 -18.62 -4.99 -0.42
CA MET A 172 -18.28 -5.55 0.88
C MET A 172 -19.32 -6.58 1.35
N LYS A 173 -20.62 -6.31 1.15
CA LYS A 173 -21.68 -7.28 1.43
C LYS A 173 -21.56 -8.54 0.58
N TYR A 174 -21.20 -8.41 -0.69
CA TYR A 174 -20.97 -9.55 -1.56
C TYR A 174 -19.80 -10.41 -1.10
N ILE A 175 -18.67 -9.80 -0.75
CA ILE A 175 -17.50 -10.50 -0.21
C ILE A 175 -17.88 -11.29 1.05
N ASN A 176 -18.52 -10.63 2.02
CA ASN A 176 -18.86 -11.23 3.31
C ASN A 176 -19.91 -12.34 3.23
N SER A 177 -20.85 -12.24 2.28
CA SER A 177 -21.96 -13.21 2.16
C SER A 177 -21.66 -14.36 1.19
N THR A 178 -20.87 -14.11 0.15
CA THR A 178 -20.69 -15.05 -0.97
C THR A 178 -19.29 -15.63 -1.04
N LEU A 179 -18.25 -14.81 -0.82
CA LEU A 179 -16.86 -15.24 -1.05
C LEU A 179 -16.20 -15.83 0.20
N LEU A 180 -16.46 -15.25 1.38
CA LEU A 180 -15.73 -15.60 2.60
C LEU A 180 -15.89 -17.06 3.07
N TYR A 181 -17.02 -17.70 2.76
CA TYR A 181 -17.31 -19.09 3.15
C TYR A 181 -17.21 -20.07 1.98
N ARG A 182 -16.76 -19.61 0.81
CA ARG A 182 -16.66 -20.43 -0.38
C ARG A 182 -15.35 -21.21 -0.34
N LEU A 183 -15.44 -22.54 -0.26
CA LEU A 183 -14.30 -23.47 -0.30
C LEU A 183 -13.74 -23.68 -1.72
N ARG A 184 -13.65 -22.62 -2.53
CA ARG A 184 -13.15 -22.69 -3.91
C ARG A 184 -12.20 -21.54 -4.18
N ASP A 185 -11.28 -21.78 -5.10
CA ASP A 185 -10.30 -20.81 -5.61
C ASP A 185 -10.94 -19.48 -6.00
N ILE A 186 -10.17 -18.41 -5.82
CA ILE A 186 -10.55 -17.08 -6.28
C ILE A 186 -10.44 -17.05 -7.81
N THR A 187 -11.51 -16.61 -8.46
CA THR A 187 -11.62 -16.59 -9.92
C THR A 187 -11.64 -15.16 -10.46
N ILE A 188 -11.39 -15.01 -11.77
CA ILE A 188 -11.56 -13.71 -12.46
C ILE A 188 -12.99 -13.21 -12.29
N GLY A 189 -13.98 -14.12 -12.32
CA GLY A 189 -15.38 -13.79 -12.11
C GLY A 189 -15.63 -13.12 -10.76
N ASP A 190 -14.99 -13.59 -9.70
CA ASP A 190 -15.13 -12.98 -8.36
C ASP A 190 -14.60 -11.55 -8.34
N ILE A 191 -13.43 -11.31 -8.94
CA ILE A 191 -12.82 -9.96 -9.04
C ILE A 191 -13.72 -9.03 -9.86
N LEU A 192 -14.22 -9.48 -11.01
CA LEU A 192 -15.10 -8.68 -11.86
C LEU A 192 -16.45 -8.41 -11.18
N GLU A 193 -16.97 -9.34 -10.38
CA GLU A 193 -18.24 -9.19 -9.67
C GLU A 193 -18.11 -8.22 -8.47
N ILE A 194 -16.93 -8.18 -7.82
CA ILE A 194 -16.56 -7.11 -6.88
C ILE A 194 -16.48 -5.77 -7.63
N HIS A 195 -15.70 -5.69 -8.71
CA HIS A 195 -15.52 -4.46 -9.48
C HIS A 195 -16.85 -3.89 -10.00
N LYS A 196 -17.75 -4.76 -10.47
CA LYS A 196 -19.10 -4.40 -10.90
C LYS A 196 -19.92 -3.75 -9.80
N ARG A 197 -19.78 -4.17 -8.53
CA ARG A 197 -20.47 -3.54 -7.40
C ARG A 197 -19.85 -2.22 -7.01
N VAL A 198 -18.52 -2.17 -6.93
CA VAL A 198 -17.77 -0.95 -6.60
C VAL A 198 -18.11 0.16 -7.57
N LEU A 199 -18.04 -0.12 -8.88
CA LEU A 199 -18.21 0.91 -9.91
C LEU A 199 -19.64 1.00 -10.47
N GLY A 200 -20.47 -0.03 -10.34
CA GLY A 200 -21.72 -0.13 -11.10
C GLY A 200 -22.79 0.92 -10.78
N HIS A 201 -22.70 1.61 -9.64
CA HIS A 201 -23.57 2.75 -9.33
C HIS A 201 -23.07 4.07 -9.97
N VAL A 202 -21.77 4.16 -10.27
CA VAL A 202 -21.12 5.33 -10.89
C VAL A 202 -21.05 5.16 -12.40
N ASP A 203 -20.48 4.04 -12.85
CA ASP A 203 -20.36 3.66 -14.25
C ASP A 203 -20.81 2.20 -14.46
N PRO A 204 -22.09 1.97 -14.76
CA PRO A 204 -22.63 0.63 -15.01
C PRO A 204 -22.13 0.00 -16.33
N VAL A 205 -21.55 0.79 -17.24
CA VAL A 205 -21.06 0.29 -18.54
C VAL A 205 -19.68 -0.33 -18.37
N GLU A 206 -18.80 0.31 -17.60
CA GLU A 206 -17.45 -0.18 -17.34
C GLU A 206 -17.38 -1.13 -16.14
N GLY A 207 -18.34 -1.05 -15.21
CA GLY A 207 -18.43 -1.93 -14.04
C GLY A 207 -18.37 -3.42 -14.40
N GLY A 208 -17.38 -4.13 -13.86
CA GLY A 208 -17.17 -5.55 -14.10
C GLY A 208 -16.50 -5.91 -15.44
N HIS A 209 -15.95 -4.94 -16.15
CA HIS A 209 -15.19 -5.18 -17.39
C HIS A 209 -13.73 -4.75 -17.23
N PHE A 210 -12.82 -5.40 -17.96
CA PHE A 210 -11.46 -4.91 -18.10
C PHE A 210 -11.42 -3.66 -18.98
N ARG A 211 -10.49 -2.75 -18.68
CA ARG A 211 -10.29 -1.54 -19.47
C ARG A 211 -9.96 -1.88 -20.93
N ARG A 212 -10.47 -1.04 -21.83
CA ARG A 212 -10.29 -1.17 -23.29
C ARG A 212 -9.24 -0.21 -23.86
N THR A 213 -8.80 0.76 -23.06
CA THR A 213 -7.89 1.84 -23.47
C THR A 213 -6.68 1.90 -22.56
N GLN A 214 -5.57 2.46 -23.07
CA GLN A 214 -4.36 2.67 -22.27
C GLN A 214 -4.55 3.86 -21.31
N VAL A 215 -4.05 3.73 -20.09
CA VAL A 215 -4.10 4.76 -19.04
C VAL A 215 -2.71 5.00 -18.46
N TYR A 216 -2.57 6.08 -17.69
CA TYR A 216 -1.32 6.50 -17.06
C TYR A 216 -1.62 6.87 -15.61
N VAL A 217 -0.90 6.26 -14.65
CA VAL A 217 -1.14 6.43 -13.22
C VAL A 217 0.08 7.10 -12.60
N GLY A 218 0.08 8.43 -12.54
CA GLY A 218 1.26 9.19 -12.14
C GLY A 218 2.47 8.88 -13.03
N GLY A 219 3.53 8.32 -12.44
CA GLY A 219 4.73 7.88 -13.16
C GLY A 219 4.70 6.43 -13.67
N HIS A 220 3.61 5.69 -13.43
CA HIS A 220 3.47 4.30 -13.81
C HIS A 220 2.63 4.14 -15.09
N ILE A 221 3.10 3.27 -15.99
CA ILE A 221 2.40 2.88 -17.22
C ILE A 221 1.97 1.42 -17.06
N PRO A 222 0.67 1.14 -16.81
CA PRO A 222 0.19 -0.22 -16.66
C PRO A 222 0.20 -1.01 -17.98
N PRO A 223 0.16 -2.36 -17.90
CA PRO A 223 0.19 -3.25 -19.07
C PRO A 223 -0.99 -3.01 -20.00
N GLY A 224 -0.78 -2.93 -21.32
CA GLY A 224 -1.82 -2.56 -22.28
C GLY A 224 -3.08 -3.44 -22.25
N PRO A 225 -4.24 -2.96 -22.78
CA PRO A 225 -5.53 -3.67 -22.69
C PRO A 225 -5.49 -5.14 -23.14
N SER A 226 -4.73 -5.44 -24.19
CA SER A 226 -4.56 -6.78 -24.74
C SER A 226 -3.86 -7.76 -23.80
N ASP A 227 -3.03 -7.26 -22.88
CA ASP A 227 -2.27 -8.08 -21.93
C ASP A 227 -3.04 -8.39 -20.64
N ILE A 228 -4.08 -7.61 -20.33
CA ILE A 228 -4.75 -7.65 -19.03
C ILE A 228 -5.30 -9.04 -18.72
N GLN A 229 -6.00 -9.65 -19.68
CA GLN A 229 -6.58 -10.98 -19.47
C GLN A 229 -5.51 -12.00 -19.05
N ARG A 230 -4.41 -12.07 -19.79
CA ARG A 230 -3.31 -12.99 -19.53
C ARG A 230 -2.66 -12.71 -18.17
N LEU A 231 -2.42 -11.43 -17.85
CA LEU A 231 -1.80 -11.04 -16.58
C LEU A 231 -2.71 -11.28 -15.38
N MET A 232 -4.02 -11.10 -15.51
CA MET A 232 -4.99 -11.42 -14.46
C MET A 232 -5.11 -12.92 -14.23
N THR A 233 -4.99 -13.73 -15.29
CA THR A 233 -4.87 -15.19 -15.14
C THR A 233 -3.61 -15.56 -14.35
N GLN A 234 -2.44 -15.03 -14.73
CA GLN A 234 -1.18 -15.27 -14.00
C GLN A 234 -1.24 -14.81 -12.54
N PHE A 235 -1.88 -13.66 -12.28
CA PHE A 235 -2.10 -13.17 -10.93
C PHE A 235 -2.94 -14.14 -10.10
N LEU A 236 -3.99 -14.74 -10.66
CA LEU A 236 -4.82 -15.71 -9.95
C LEU A 236 -4.16 -17.08 -9.81
N GLU A 237 -3.35 -17.50 -10.78
CA GLU A 237 -2.50 -18.69 -10.64
C GLU A 237 -1.57 -18.54 -9.43
N TRP A 238 -0.93 -17.39 -9.28
CA TRP A 238 -0.14 -17.08 -8.09
C TRP A 238 -1.01 -17.00 -6.84
N LEU A 239 -2.14 -16.28 -6.85
CA LEU A 239 -2.98 -16.07 -5.67
C LEU A 239 -3.53 -17.39 -5.08
N ASN A 240 -3.76 -18.39 -5.92
CA ASN A 240 -4.24 -19.72 -5.50
C ASN A 240 -3.10 -20.75 -5.38
N SER A 241 -1.84 -20.34 -5.52
CA SER A 241 -0.69 -21.25 -5.37
C SER A 241 -0.39 -21.55 -3.89
N GLU A 242 0.25 -22.70 -3.63
CA GLU A 242 0.71 -23.05 -2.27
C GLU A 242 1.65 -21.98 -1.71
N ASP A 243 2.56 -21.45 -2.55
CA ASP A 243 3.48 -20.37 -2.17
C ASP A 243 2.75 -19.13 -1.61
N ALA A 244 1.60 -18.76 -2.18
CA ALA A 244 0.82 -17.62 -1.73
C ALA A 244 -0.03 -17.90 -0.50
N ILE A 245 -0.41 -19.17 -0.27
CA ILE A 245 -1.17 -19.59 0.91
C ILE A 245 -0.26 -19.71 2.13
N ASP A 246 1.00 -20.08 1.92
CA ASP A 246 2.02 -20.26 2.96
C ASP A 246 2.80 -18.97 3.30
N LEU A 247 2.53 -17.87 2.57
CA LEU A 247 3.10 -16.52 2.77
C LEU A 247 2.46 -15.79 3.97
#